data_AF-A0A4D6YA52-F1
#
_entry.id   AF-A0A4D6YA52-F1
#
_cell.length_a   1.000
_cell.length_b   1.000
_cell.length_c   1.000
_cell.angle_alpha   90.00
_cell.angle_beta   90.00
_cell.angle_gamma   90.00
#
_symmetry.space_group_name_H-M   'P 1'
#
loop_
_entity.id
_entity.type
_entity.pdbx_description
1 polymer ?
#
loop_
_entity_poly.entity_id
_entity_poly.type
_entity_poly.pdbx_seq_one_letter_code
_entity_poly.pdbx_strand_id
1 'polypeptide(L)'
;MANIKSSKQHNIKSQRKRCYNTSRKSMLRTFMKKVFLAITLKKKNIAMKEFYHVQSILDRLAMKKIIHKNTVSQYKLRFIFNN
;
A
#
# COMPACT_ATOMS: atom_id res chain seq x y z
N MET A 1 -9.68 -25.67 14.88
CA MET A 1 -8.48 -26.42 14.42
C MET A 1 -8.68 -26.87 12.98
N ALA A 2 -7.61 -26.93 12.19
CA ALA A 2 -7.65 -27.47 10.84
C ALA A 2 -7.57 -29.01 10.91
N ASN A 3 -8.72 -29.67 11.01
CA ASN A 3 -8.78 -31.12 11.18
C ASN A 3 -8.62 -31.87 9.83
N ILE A 4 -9.04 -31.25 8.73
CA ILE A 4 -8.93 -31.79 7.36
C ILE A 4 -7.57 -31.43 6.75
N LYS A 5 -6.97 -32.34 5.96
CA LYS A 5 -5.66 -32.15 5.30
C LYS A 5 -5.61 -30.88 4.44
N SER A 6 -6.67 -30.58 3.70
CA SER A 6 -6.80 -29.35 2.90
C SER A 6 -6.74 -28.10 3.78
N SER A 7 -7.47 -28.09 4.90
CA SER A 7 -7.49 -26.98 5.85
C SER A 7 -6.09 -26.70 6.44
N LYS A 8 -5.32 -27.75 6.78
CA LYS A 8 -3.92 -27.60 7.25
C LYS A 8 -3.05 -26.92 6.19
N GLN A 9 -3.19 -27.31 4.92
CA GLN A 9 -2.48 -26.67 3.81
C GLN A 9 -2.92 -25.22 3.58
N HIS A 10 -4.22 -24.91 3.68
CA HIS A 10 -4.73 -23.55 3.54
C HIS A 10 -4.19 -22.63 4.65
N ASN A 11 -4.05 -23.11 5.89
CA ASN A 11 -3.44 -22.34 6.97
C ASN A 11 -1.99 -21.95 6.65
N ILE A 12 -1.18 -22.89 6.19
CA ILE A 12 0.22 -22.63 5.80
C ILE A 12 0.29 -21.62 4.64
N LYS A 13 -0.54 -21.79 3.61
CA LYS A 13 -0.62 -20.86 2.47
C LYS A 13 -1.07 -19.46 2.90
N SER A 14 -2.05 -19.39 3.81
CA SER A 14 -2.58 -18.14 4.35
C SER A 14 -1.53 -17.38 5.13
N GLN A 15 -0.78 -18.05 6.01
CA GLN A 15 0.30 -17.43 6.78
C GLN A 15 1.38 -16.83 5.88
N ARG A 16 1.83 -17.57 4.86
CA ARG A 16 2.80 -17.07 3.88
C ARG A 16 2.27 -15.82 3.17
N LYS A 17 1.05 -15.87 2.64
CA LYS A 17 0.40 -14.71 1.98
C LYS A 17 0.25 -13.52 2.95
N ARG A 18 -0.09 -13.77 4.22
CA ARG A 18 -0.20 -12.74 5.26
C ARG A 18 1.14 -12.02 5.43
N CYS A 19 2.24 -12.73 5.63
CA CYS A 19 3.58 -12.12 5.80
C CYS A 19 4.00 -11.25 4.61
N TYR A 20 3.75 -11.70 3.38
CA TYR A 20 4.06 -10.90 2.18
C TYR A 20 3.13 -9.67 2.05
N ASN A 21 1.83 -9.84 2.32
CA ASN A 21 0.89 -8.73 2.19
C ASN A 21 1.08 -7.69 3.29
N THR A 22 1.43 -8.09 4.51
CA THR A 22 1.69 -7.16 5.62
C THR A 22 2.92 -6.31 5.35
N SER A 23 4.02 -6.91 4.88
CA SER A 23 5.25 -6.18 4.55
C SER A 23 5.05 -5.18 3.40
N ARG A 24 4.29 -5.55 2.36
CA ARG A 24 3.97 -4.62 1.26
C ARG A 24 3.06 -3.47 1.70
N LYS A 25 2.07 -3.76 2.57
CA LYS A 25 1.19 -2.73 3.14
C LYS A 25 1.93 -1.79 4.09
N SER A 26 2.86 -2.29 4.90
CA SER A 26 3.68 -1.43 5.78
C SER A 26 4.61 -0.53 4.97
N MET A 27 5.28 -1.08 3.94
CA MET A 27 6.10 -0.33 2.99
C MET A 27 5.29 0.79 2.32
N LEU A 28 4.08 0.51 1.85
CA LEU A 28 3.22 1.53 1.26
C LEU A 28 2.93 2.67 2.26
N ARG A 29 2.54 2.31 3.50
CA ARG A 29 2.20 3.29 4.54
C ARG A 29 3.38 4.20 4.89
N THR A 30 4.60 3.68 4.91
CA THR A 30 5.79 4.50 5.19
C THR A 30 6.05 5.52 4.08
N PHE A 31 5.90 5.13 2.81
CA PHE A 31 6.03 6.07 1.70
C PHE A 31 4.92 7.13 1.69
N MET A 32 3.67 6.74 1.96
CA MET A 32 2.57 7.71 2.09
C MET A 32 2.85 8.73 3.20
N LYS A 33 3.37 8.28 4.35
CA LYS A 33 3.75 9.16 5.45
C LYS A 33 4.81 10.18 5.02
N LYS A 34 5.79 9.79 4.20
CA LYS A 34 6.81 10.71 3.67
C LYS A 34 6.20 11.80 2.80
N VAL A 35 5.25 11.45 1.94
CA VAL A 35 4.52 12.42 1.10
C VAL A 35 3.76 13.41 1.99
N PHE A 36 2.99 12.92 2.96
CA PHE A 36 2.27 13.80 3.90
C PHE A 36 3.21 14.72 4.67
N LEU A 37 4.36 14.21 5.15
CA LEU A 37 5.36 15.02 5.82
C LEU A 37 5.93 16.13 4.91
N ALA A 38 6.23 15.81 3.65
CA ALA A 38 6.72 16.79 2.68
C ALA A 38 5.67 17.88 2.37
N ILE A 39 4.38 17.50 2.31
CA ILE A 39 3.25 18.43 2.15
C ILE A 39 3.14 19.34 3.39
N THR A 40 3.18 18.78 4.60
CA THR A 40 3.11 19.59 5.84
C THR A 40 4.25 20.59 5.96
N LEU A 41 5.44 20.26 5.44
CA LEU A 41 6.61 21.14 5.42
C LEU A 41 6.58 22.16 4.27
N LYS A 42 5.52 22.18 3.44
CA LYS A 42 5.32 23.08 2.29
C LYS A 42 6.43 23.04 1.22
N LYS A 43 7.21 21.96 1.15
CA LYS A 43 8.30 21.79 0.17
C LYS A 43 7.78 21.16 -1.11
N LYS A 44 7.24 21.99 -2.02
CA LYS A 44 6.56 21.56 -3.27
C LYS A 44 7.38 20.60 -4.13
N ASN A 45 8.66 20.91 -4.39
CA ASN A 45 9.51 20.10 -5.27
C ASN A 45 9.74 18.68 -4.72
N ILE A 46 9.94 18.56 -3.42
CA ILE A 46 10.18 17.27 -2.74
C ILE A 46 8.87 16.47 -2.68
N ALA A 47 7.75 17.13 -2.35
CA ALA A 47 6.44 16.50 -2.32
C ALA A 47 6.07 15.89 -3.69
N MET A 48 6.32 16.63 -4.79
CA MET A 48 6.02 16.14 -6.13
C MET A 48 6.86 14.92 -6.52
N LYS A 49 8.17 14.95 -6.22
CA LYS A 49 9.07 13.81 -6.49
C LYS A 49 8.65 12.55 -5.74
N GLU A 50 8.37 12.69 -4.44
CA GLU A 50 7.92 11.57 -3.62
C GLU A 50 6.53 11.07 -4.07
N PHE A 51 5.62 11.98 -4.44
CA PHE A 51 4.28 11.63 -4.93
C PHE A 51 4.35 10.74 -6.18
N TYR A 52 5.16 11.08 -7.19
CA TYR A 52 5.31 10.26 -8.39
C TYR A 52 5.84 8.87 -8.08
N HIS A 53 6.80 8.77 -7.14
CA HIS A 53 7.32 7.49 -6.70
C HIS A 53 6.25 6.64 -6.01
N VAL A 54 5.45 7.24 -5.11
CA VAL A 54 4.34 6.55 -4.43
C VAL A 54 3.25 6.12 -5.40
N GLN A 55 2.94 6.93 -6.39
CA GLN A 55 1.95 6.63 -7.43
C GLN A 55 2.29 5.34 -8.18
N SER A 56 3.53 5.19 -8.64
CA SER A 56 3.97 3.97 -9.33
C SER A 56 3.85 2.71 -8.47
N ILE A 57 4.17 2.82 -7.17
CA ILE A 57 4.07 1.69 -6.23
C ILE A 57 2.61 1.33 -5.98
N LEU A 58 1.74 2.32 -5.80
CA LEU A 58 0.32 2.14 -5.57
C LEU A 58 -0.35 1.34 -6.70
N ASP A 59 -0.10 1.74 -7.94
CA ASP A 59 -0.69 1.11 -9.11
C ASP A 59 -0.19 -0.34 -9.28
N ARG A 60 1.10 -0.58 -9.01
CA ARG A 60 1.66 -1.95 -9.01
C ARG A 60 1.01 -2.84 -7.95
N LEU A 61 0.71 -2.32 -6.77
CA LEU A 61 0.05 -3.08 -5.69
C LEU A 61 -1.43 -3.33 -5.98
N ALA A 62 -2.10 -2.43 -6.72
CA ALA A 62 -3.44 -2.65 -7.23
C ALA A 62 -3.46 -3.79 -8.25
N MET A 63 -2.51 -3.81 -9.20
CA MET A 63 -2.39 -4.91 -10.17
C MET A 63 -2.19 -6.26 -9.49
N LYS A 64 -1.38 -6.30 -8.42
CA LYS A 64 -1.15 -7.51 -7.61
C LYS A 64 -2.33 -7.90 -6.70
N LYS A 65 -3.44 -7.16 -6.74
CA LYS A 65 -4.65 -7.35 -5.91
C LYS A 65 -4.38 -7.36 -4.40
N ILE A 66 -3.30 -6.70 -3.95
CA ILE A 66 -2.99 -6.54 -2.52
C ILE A 66 -3.85 -5.43 -1.91
N ILE A 67 -4.18 -4.43 -2.73
CA ILE A 67 -5.00 -3.26 -2.41
C ILE A 67 -6.04 -3.12 -3.52
N HIS A 68 -7.26 -2.68 -3.18
CA HIS A 68 -8.32 -2.53 -4.15
C HIS A 68 -8.11 -1.28 -5.03
N LYS A 69 -8.58 -1.32 -6.28
CA LYS A 69 -8.47 -0.18 -7.22
C LYS A 69 -9.09 1.11 -6.64
N ASN A 70 -10.27 1.03 -6.03
CA ASN A 70 -10.93 2.19 -5.45
C ASN A 70 -10.15 2.76 -4.26
N THR A 71 -9.55 1.91 -3.43
CA THR A 71 -8.72 2.40 -2.33
C THR A 71 -7.48 3.13 -2.84
N VAL A 72 -6.88 2.67 -3.95
CA VAL A 72 -5.79 3.40 -4.61
C VAL A 72 -6.27 4.74 -5.17
N SER A 73 -7.42 4.78 -5.86
CA SER A 73 -8.01 6.03 -6.35
C SER A 73 -8.30 7.02 -5.21
N GLN A 74 -8.84 6.54 -4.09
CA GLN A 74 -9.07 7.37 -2.89
C GLN A 74 -7.77 7.95 -2.33
N TYR A 75 -6.68 7.17 -2.28
CA TYR A 75 -5.39 7.67 -1.83
C TYR A 75 -4.83 8.75 -2.77
N LYS A 76 -4.94 8.56 -4.09
CA LYS A 76 -4.52 9.55 -5.09
C LYS A 76 -5.30 10.86 -4.93
N LEU A 77 -6.63 10.77 -4.79
CA LEU A 77 -7.48 11.94 -4.58
C LEU A 77 -7.11 12.70 -3.29
N ARG A 78 -6.85 11.98 -2.18
CA ARG A 78 -6.44 12.61 -0.91
C ARG A 78 -5.13 13.39 -1.01
N PHE A 79 -4.17 12.92 -1.81
CA PHE A 79 -2.93 13.68 -2.02
C PHE A 79 -3.12 14.94 -2.86
N ILE A 80 -4.12 14.97 -3.75
CA ILE A 80 -4.40 16.12 -4.63
C ILE A 80 -5.24 17.17 -3.91
N PHE A 81 -6.30 16.75 -3.22
CA PHE A 81 -7.30 17.66 -2.63
C PHE A 81 -6.90 18.27 -1.28
N ASN A 82 -6.01 17.64 -0.52
CA ASN A 82 -5.65 18.09 0.83
C ASN A 82 -4.42 19.02 0.80
N ASN A 83 -4.45 19.98 -0.13
CA ASN A 83 -3.44 21.01 -0.37
C ASN A 83 -3.96 22.37 0.15
#